data_AF-A0A2E0NCU4-F1
#
_entry.id   AF-A0A2E0NCU4-F1
#
_cell.length_a   1.000
_cell.length_b   1.000
_cell.length_c   1.000
_cell.angle_alpha   90.00
_cell.angle_beta   90.00
_cell.angle_gamma   90.00
#
_symmetry.space_group_name_H-M   'P 1'
#
loop_
_entity.id
_entity.type
_entity.pdbx_description
1 polymer ?
#
loop_
_entity_poly.entity_id
_entity_poly.type
_entity_poly.pdbx_seq_one_letter_code
_entity_poly.pdbx_strand_id
1 'polypeptide(L)'
;MALGILVLLSALSISAVAIYYSIAGLVAIFAAAAIPIMVMGTVLEVGKLVTAVWLHKYWSQAVWWLKTYLSVAVVVLMFITSMGIFGYLSKAHIEQTSASIESVEKISQLETEIARYTNIVERAEQKIEKAENAGANKNDTIQDQIDREQKRVDTAYDRVQPLVDKQQEIIQAELDRKDKKIEPYLAQVSSIDADLQTLSDLLNRRDNESIRKLQSIVGTRIDGTYGSRTAKQVENYRDGLLAKRESVLGTILQIEDKESSLIVAANAEIKRLRGIAENEIKDSMQLINKLRTEIGTVVTDNSSELIDSEMLKIKNASAEIDVLTEEKYKIEAEYRKLEAEVGPIKYIAEFIYGEEANRDLLEEAVRWVIILIIFVFDPLAVLLLIASQYTFQFNDPQRRGLAWREYEQARAKKILENEPPLQDEPGIEPEEEKYEDVDQETLDKEFAGEVDNTKEWQELYEDKAEEIDPVKERGVHTTVEKKDSESSEESKTDLDNWNDWVNAANAEAEKDLGEVFTPEQITERAKLLETYENDNEWTKAKRRWKDDNPDQNIKDWKQAYVTGKISDLPWARFVEDKEVLEEELDRIRPDMTEVIEPEGYRQNGEQGENSVWNKIRNKDK
;
A
#
# COMPACT_ATOMS: atom_id res chain seq x y z
N MET A 1 -53.70 1.18 -53.61
CA MET A 1 -53.01 2.48 -53.79
C MET A 1 -52.30 2.94 -52.53
N ALA A 2 -52.97 3.04 -51.37
CA ALA A 2 -52.37 3.52 -50.12
C ALA A 2 -51.07 2.76 -49.73
N LEU A 3 -51.08 1.42 -49.81
CA LEU A 3 -49.90 0.60 -49.51
C LEU A 3 -48.72 0.88 -50.47
N GLY A 4 -48.98 1.08 -51.76
CA GLY A 4 -47.93 1.40 -52.73
C GLY A 4 -47.27 2.77 -52.47
N ILE A 5 -48.07 3.74 -52.02
CA ILE A 5 -47.56 5.07 -51.61
C ILE A 5 -46.73 4.93 -50.33
N LEU A 6 -47.18 4.13 -49.35
CA LEU A 6 -46.43 3.88 -48.12
C LEU A 6 -45.08 3.21 -48.40
N VAL A 7 -45.05 2.20 -49.27
CA VAL A 7 -43.81 1.51 -49.68
C VAL A 7 -42.87 2.48 -50.41
N LEU A 8 -43.39 3.32 -51.31
CA LEU A 8 -42.60 4.35 -52.00
C LEU A 8 -42.02 5.37 -51.03
N LEU A 9 -42.83 5.90 -50.11
CA LEU A 9 -42.37 6.86 -49.10
C LEU A 9 -41.31 6.23 -48.19
N SER A 10 -41.52 4.98 -47.76
CA SER A 10 -40.54 4.25 -46.94
C SER A 10 -39.22 4.06 -47.67
N ALA A 11 -39.25 3.68 -48.96
CA ALA A 11 -38.05 3.54 -49.78
C ALA A 11 -37.28 4.87 -49.94
N LEU A 12 -38.00 5.97 -50.20
CA LEU A 12 -37.40 7.30 -50.33
C LEU A 12 -36.85 7.82 -49.00
N SER A 13 -37.54 7.56 -47.88
CA SER A 13 -37.08 7.94 -46.54
C SER A 13 -35.80 7.20 -46.16
N ILE A 14 -35.74 5.87 -46.37
CA ILE A 14 -34.54 5.08 -46.06
C ILE A 14 -33.36 5.55 -46.92
N SER A 15 -33.58 5.78 -48.23
CA SER A 15 -32.53 6.31 -49.10
C SER A 15 -32.10 7.73 -48.70
N ALA A 16 -33.03 8.62 -48.34
CA ALA A 16 -32.69 9.97 -47.89
C ALA A 16 -31.79 9.98 -46.64
N VAL A 17 -32.07 9.10 -45.67
CA VAL A 17 -31.23 8.93 -44.48
C VAL A 17 -29.86 8.33 -44.85
N ALA A 18 -29.83 7.35 -45.74
CA ALA A 18 -28.58 6.75 -46.23
C ALA A 18 -27.68 7.77 -46.95
N ILE A 19 -28.26 8.62 -47.81
CA ILE A 19 -27.55 9.72 -48.49
C ILE A 19 -26.93 10.67 -47.47
N TYR A 20 -27.71 11.11 -46.48
CA TYR A 20 -27.25 12.07 -45.47
C TYR A 20 -26.00 11.56 -44.75
N TYR A 21 -26.08 10.34 -44.18
CA TYR A 21 -24.95 9.76 -43.46
C TYR A 21 -23.78 9.42 -44.39
N SER A 22 -24.05 8.94 -45.61
CA SER A 22 -23.01 8.63 -46.58
C SER A 22 -22.20 9.85 -47.00
N ILE A 23 -22.88 10.94 -47.35
CA ILE A 23 -22.24 12.19 -47.73
C ILE A 23 -21.48 12.79 -46.54
N ALA A 24 -22.09 12.80 -45.35
CA ALA A 24 -21.43 13.32 -44.15
C ALA A 24 -20.13 12.57 -43.84
N GLY A 25 -20.11 11.24 -44.00
CA GLY A 25 -18.91 10.43 -43.81
C GLY A 25 -17.85 10.62 -44.90
N LEU A 26 -18.25 10.71 -46.18
CA LEU A 26 -17.30 11.00 -47.27
C LEU A 26 -16.69 12.41 -47.15
N VAL A 27 -17.49 13.39 -46.73
CA VAL A 27 -17.02 14.76 -46.45
C VAL A 27 -16.05 14.77 -45.27
N ALA A 28 -16.28 13.95 -44.24
CA ALA A 28 -15.34 13.81 -43.13
C ALA A 28 -13.98 13.26 -43.55
N ILE A 29 -13.94 12.31 -44.51
CA ILE A 29 -12.69 11.74 -45.03
C ILE A 29 -11.95 12.75 -45.93
N PHE A 30 -12.68 13.53 -46.72
CA PHE A 30 -12.12 14.47 -47.70
C PHE A 30 -12.55 15.91 -47.42
N ALA A 31 -12.24 16.40 -46.21
CA ALA A 31 -12.71 17.71 -45.72
C ALA A 31 -12.38 18.89 -46.66
N ALA A 32 -11.26 18.82 -47.38
CA ALA A 32 -10.83 19.86 -48.32
C ALA A 32 -11.71 20.00 -49.58
N ALA A 33 -12.57 19.03 -49.87
CA ALA A 33 -13.43 18.99 -51.06
C ALA A 33 -14.91 18.75 -50.72
N ALA A 34 -15.37 19.29 -49.59
CA ALA A 34 -16.71 19.08 -49.06
C ALA A 34 -17.84 19.37 -50.09
N ILE A 35 -17.78 20.53 -50.76
CA ILE A 35 -18.83 20.94 -51.72
C ILE A 35 -18.89 20.00 -52.94
N PRO A 36 -17.78 19.70 -53.64
CA PRO A 36 -17.77 18.71 -54.71
C PRO A 36 -18.33 17.34 -54.31
N ILE A 37 -18.02 16.86 -53.11
CA ILE A 37 -18.46 15.55 -52.62
C ILE A 37 -19.95 15.54 -52.31
N MET A 38 -20.48 16.60 -51.70
CA MET A 38 -21.93 16.73 -51.48
C MET A 38 -22.71 16.70 -52.81
N VAL A 39 -22.23 17.45 -53.81
CA VAL A 39 -22.86 17.48 -55.14
C VAL A 39 -22.76 16.11 -55.81
N MET A 40 -21.57 15.51 -55.82
CA MET A 40 -21.33 14.20 -56.42
C MET A 40 -22.20 13.11 -55.76
N GLY A 41 -22.17 13.00 -54.43
CA GLY A 41 -22.91 11.99 -53.68
C GLY A 41 -24.42 12.10 -53.90
N THR A 42 -24.96 13.32 -53.92
CA THR A 42 -26.39 13.55 -54.20
C THR A 42 -26.77 13.08 -55.61
N VAL A 43 -25.96 13.44 -56.61
CA VAL A 43 -26.20 13.04 -58.01
C VAL A 43 -26.07 11.53 -58.19
N LEU A 44 -25.07 10.91 -57.56
CA LEU A 44 -24.83 9.48 -57.64
C LEU A 44 -25.97 8.66 -57.00
N GLU A 45 -26.50 9.10 -55.85
CA GLU A 45 -27.62 8.39 -55.25
C GLU A 45 -28.91 8.54 -56.07
N VAL A 46 -29.24 9.76 -56.51
CA VAL A 46 -30.42 9.96 -57.38
C VAL A 46 -30.28 9.12 -58.65
N GLY A 47 -29.07 9.07 -59.22
CA GLY A 47 -28.72 8.22 -60.35
C GLY A 47 -28.93 6.72 -60.06
N LYS A 48 -28.54 6.23 -58.87
CA LYS A 48 -28.76 4.84 -58.42
C LYS A 48 -30.25 4.48 -58.43
N LEU A 49 -31.09 5.30 -57.79
CA LEU A 49 -32.54 5.05 -57.69
C LEU A 49 -33.22 5.10 -59.06
N VAL A 50 -32.91 6.11 -59.87
CA VAL A 50 -33.46 6.25 -61.23
C VAL A 50 -33.05 5.06 -62.11
N THR A 51 -31.78 4.65 -62.02
CA THR A 51 -31.26 3.49 -62.76
C THR A 51 -31.98 2.20 -62.35
N ALA A 52 -32.17 1.98 -61.05
CA ALA A 52 -32.89 0.80 -60.56
C ALA A 52 -34.35 0.76 -61.05
N VAL A 53 -35.07 1.87 -60.97
CA VAL A 53 -36.45 1.98 -61.45
C VAL A 53 -36.54 1.80 -62.97
N TRP A 54 -35.61 2.40 -63.72
CA TRP A 54 -35.57 2.30 -65.18
C TRP A 54 -35.26 0.87 -65.63
N LEU A 55 -34.25 0.25 -65.02
CA LEU A 55 -33.82 -1.11 -65.32
C LEU A 55 -34.95 -2.12 -65.04
N HIS A 56 -35.68 -1.93 -63.94
CA HIS A 56 -36.88 -2.70 -63.64
C HIS A 56 -37.97 -2.49 -64.71
N LYS A 57 -38.33 -1.23 -65.01
CA LYS A 57 -39.42 -0.90 -65.95
C LYS A 57 -39.17 -1.42 -67.37
N TYR A 58 -37.93 -1.36 -67.84
CA TYR A 58 -37.55 -1.72 -69.22
C TYR A 58 -36.77 -3.04 -69.30
N TRP A 59 -36.86 -3.90 -68.28
CA TRP A 59 -36.11 -5.16 -68.23
C TRP A 59 -36.30 -6.05 -69.47
N SER A 60 -37.51 -6.15 -70.01
CA SER A 60 -37.75 -6.96 -71.21
C SER A 60 -37.28 -6.30 -72.51
N GLN A 61 -37.13 -4.97 -72.54
CA GLN A 61 -36.80 -4.19 -73.74
C GLN A 61 -35.30 -3.85 -73.85
N ALA A 62 -34.59 -3.82 -72.72
CA ALA A 62 -33.18 -3.47 -72.68
C ALA A 62 -32.27 -4.59 -73.23
N VAL A 63 -31.21 -4.18 -73.92
CA VAL A 63 -30.14 -5.06 -74.43
C VAL A 63 -29.29 -5.63 -73.29
N TRP A 64 -28.76 -6.83 -73.46
CA TRP A 64 -28.07 -7.58 -72.39
C TRP A 64 -26.87 -6.84 -71.79
N TRP A 65 -26.00 -6.21 -72.60
CA TRP A 65 -24.84 -5.49 -72.09
C TRP A 65 -25.22 -4.29 -71.21
N LEU A 66 -26.31 -3.59 -71.55
CA LEU A 66 -26.81 -2.47 -70.77
C LEU A 66 -27.39 -2.93 -69.42
N LYS A 67 -28.07 -4.08 -69.39
CA LYS A 67 -28.56 -4.69 -68.14
C LYS A 67 -27.42 -5.04 -67.21
N THR A 68 -26.39 -5.71 -67.73
CA THR A 68 -25.23 -6.11 -66.94
C THR A 68 -24.53 -4.90 -66.37
N TYR A 69 -24.25 -3.88 -67.19
CA TYR A 69 -23.59 -2.65 -66.72
C TYR A 69 -24.40 -1.91 -65.66
N LEU A 70 -25.70 -1.65 -65.90
CA LEU A 70 -26.53 -0.91 -64.94
C LEU A 70 -26.77 -1.68 -63.65
N SER A 71 -26.89 -3.02 -63.70
CA SER A 71 -27.01 -3.84 -62.50
C SER A 71 -25.73 -3.77 -61.65
N VAL A 72 -24.56 -3.92 -62.28
CA VAL A 72 -23.26 -3.81 -61.61
C VAL A 72 -23.06 -2.39 -61.08
N ALA A 73 -23.40 -1.35 -61.85
CA ALA A 73 -23.28 0.04 -61.43
C ALA A 73 -24.15 0.34 -60.21
N VAL A 74 -25.39 -0.16 -60.15
CA VAL A 74 -26.25 -0.01 -58.97
C VAL A 74 -25.61 -0.68 -57.75
N VAL A 75 -25.06 -1.89 -57.89
CA VAL A 75 -24.35 -2.58 -56.79
C VAL A 75 -23.10 -1.84 -56.35
N VAL A 76 -22.29 -1.32 -57.28
CA VAL A 76 -21.10 -0.52 -56.95
C VAL A 76 -21.47 0.78 -56.26
N LEU A 77 -22.53 1.46 -56.72
CA LEU A 77 -23.06 2.64 -56.06
C LEU A 77 -23.54 2.32 -54.65
N MET A 78 -24.12 1.13 -54.43
CA MET A 78 -24.49 0.68 -53.09
C MET A 78 -23.26 0.57 -52.17
N PHE A 79 -22.16 -0.02 -52.66
CA PHE A 79 -20.90 -0.08 -51.91
C PHE A 79 -20.31 1.30 -51.61
N ILE A 80 -20.47 2.28 -52.50
CA ILE A 80 -20.01 3.66 -52.26
C ILE A 80 -20.89 4.32 -51.19
N THR A 81 -22.22 4.18 -51.28
CA THR A 81 -23.15 4.69 -50.26
C THR A 81 -22.80 4.11 -48.89
N SER A 82 -22.58 2.79 -48.86
CA SER A 82 -22.11 1.99 -47.72
C SER A 82 -20.81 2.50 -47.10
N MET A 83 -19.76 2.70 -47.91
CA MET A 83 -18.47 3.20 -47.43
C MET A 83 -18.59 4.59 -46.79
N GLY A 84 -19.44 5.45 -47.33
CA GLY A 84 -19.73 6.74 -46.70
C GLY A 84 -20.39 6.61 -45.33
N ILE A 85 -21.41 5.75 -45.19
CA ILE A 85 -22.10 5.53 -43.90
C ILE A 85 -21.11 4.98 -42.87
N PHE A 86 -20.26 4.04 -43.29
CA PHE A 86 -19.18 3.51 -42.47
C PHE A 86 -18.23 4.61 -41.98
N GLY A 87 -17.78 5.48 -42.88
CA GLY A 87 -16.91 6.61 -42.51
C GLY A 87 -17.55 7.55 -41.48
N TYR A 88 -18.85 7.82 -41.58
CA TYR A 88 -19.57 8.68 -40.64
C TYR A 88 -19.67 8.07 -39.23
N LEU A 89 -20.10 6.80 -39.16
CA LEU A 89 -20.27 6.10 -37.88
C LEU A 89 -18.92 5.78 -37.22
N SER A 90 -17.92 5.43 -38.02
CA SER A 90 -16.55 5.20 -37.55
C SER A 90 -15.92 6.46 -36.97
N LYS A 91 -16.13 7.63 -37.60
CA LYS A 91 -15.60 8.91 -37.09
C LYS A 91 -16.09 9.21 -35.67
N ALA A 92 -17.40 9.09 -35.43
CA ALA A 92 -17.99 9.38 -34.12
C ALA A 92 -17.39 8.49 -33.02
N HIS A 93 -17.11 7.22 -33.35
CA HIS A 93 -16.45 6.29 -32.43
C HIS A 93 -14.98 6.63 -32.21
N ILE A 94 -14.20 6.87 -33.28
CA ILE A 94 -12.76 7.16 -33.20
C ILE A 94 -12.50 8.45 -32.41
N GLU A 95 -13.31 9.49 -32.60
CA GLU A 95 -13.17 10.77 -31.91
C GLU A 95 -13.37 10.61 -30.39
N GLN A 96 -14.36 9.81 -29.99
CA GLN A 96 -14.65 9.51 -28.58
C GLN A 96 -13.57 8.61 -27.93
N THR A 97 -13.08 7.59 -28.65
CA THR A 97 -12.00 6.72 -28.18
C THR A 97 -10.68 7.48 -28.06
N SER A 98 -10.36 8.37 -29.02
CA SER A 98 -9.13 9.16 -29.00
C SER A 98 -9.07 10.12 -27.81
N ALA A 99 -10.18 10.78 -27.49
CA ALA A 99 -10.29 11.63 -26.30
C ALA A 99 -10.11 10.83 -24.99
N SER A 100 -10.56 9.58 -24.97
CA SER A 100 -10.39 8.68 -23.83
C SER A 100 -8.93 8.25 -23.67
N ILE A 101 -8.22 7.95 -24.76
CA ILE A 101 -6.78 7.60 -24.74
C ILE A 101 -5.95 8.78 -24.24
N GLU A 102 -6.19 9.98 -24.77
CA GLU A 102 -5.49 11.20 -24.34
C GLU A 102 -5.69 11.47 -22.84
N SER A 103 -6.90 11.25 -22.33
CA SER A 103 -7.20 11.43 -20.91
C SER A 103 -6.45 10.43 -20.03
N VAL A 104 -6.33 9.17 -20.44
CA VAL A 104 -5.55 8.14 -19.72
C VAL A 104 -4.07 8.47 -19.70
N GLU A 105 -3.50 8.93 -20.82
CA GLU A 105 -2.10 9.36 -20.87
C GLU A 105 -1.84 10.56 -19.95
N LYS A 106 -2.73 11.55 -19.93
CA LYS A 106 -2.63 12.69 -19.01
C LYS A 106 -2.71 12.26 -17.55
N ILE A 107 -3.61 11.34 -17.20
CA ILE A 107 -3.71 10.79 -15.84
C ILE A 107 -2.41 10.10 -15.44
N SER A 108 -1.83 9.28 -16.32
CA SER A 108 -0.56 8.58 -16.08
C SER A 108 0.62 9.56 -15.90
N GLN A 109 0.66 10.64 -16.69
CA GLN A 109 1.63 11.72 -16.52
C GLN A 109 1.48 12.39 -15.15
N LEU A 110 0.25 12.78 -14.77
CA LEU A 110 -0.04 13.39 -13.47
C LEU A 110 0.33 12.47 -12.30
N GLU A 111 0.05 11.16 -12.41
CA GLU A 111 0.47 10.17 -11.40
C GLU A 111 1.99 10.12 -11.23
N THR A 112 2.73 10.17 -12.35
CA THR A 112 4.20 10.22 -12.33
C THR A 112 4.71 11.50 -11.66
N GLU A 113 4.06 12.63 -11.93
CA GLU A 113 4.42 13.92 -11.30
C GLU A 113 4.11 13.95 -9.80
N ILE A 114 2.94 13.43 -9.39
CA ILE A 114 2.56 13.28 -7.98
C ILE A 114 3.55 12.37 -7.25
N ALA A 115 3.91 11.24 -7.85
CA ALA A 115 4.90 10.33 -7.28
C ALA A 115 6.27 11.00 -7.14
N ARG A 116 6.69 11.82 -8.11
CA ARG A 116 7.93 12.59 -8.05
C ARG A 116 7.93 13.57 -6.88
N TYR A 117 6.84 14.33 -6.67
CA TYR A 117 6.74 15.25 -5.53
C TYR A 117 6.61 14.53 -4.19
N THR A 118 5.92 13.40 -4.15
CA THR A 118 5.83 12.54 -2.94
C THR A 118 7.20 12.06 -2.50
N ASN A 119 8.04 11.64 -3.45
CA ASN A 119 9.44 11.27 -3.18
C ASN A 119 10.29 12.46 -2.67
N ILE A 120 9.99 13.70 -3.09
CA ILE A 120 10.67 14.90 -2.57
C ILE A 120 10.30 15.12 -1.11
N VAL A 121 9.02 14.97 -0.76
CA VAL A 121 8.52 15.06 0.62
C VAL A 121 9.20 14.01 1.48
N GLU A 122 9.15 12.74 1.10
CA GLU A 122 9.76 11.65 1.87
C GLU A 122 11.26 11.85 2.11
N ARG A 123 12.02 12.25 1.08
CA ARG A 123 13.45 12.54 1.23
C ARG A 123 13.72 13.73 2.14
N ALA A 124 12.85 14.74 2.14
CA ALA A 124 12.97 15.89 3.03
C ALA A 124 12.64 15.51 4.48
N GLU A 125 11.60 14.71 4.70
CA GLU A 125 11.24 14.15 6.02
C GLU A 125 12.38 13.30 6.61
N GLN A 126 12.96 12.39 5.82
CA GLN A 126 14.11 11.59 6.25
C GLN A 126 15.33 12.46 6.63
N LYS A 127 15.53 13.61 5.98
CA LYS A 127 16.61 14.54 6.34
C LYS A 127 16.30 15.29 7.63
N ILE A 128 15.05 15.69 7.85
CA ILE A 128 14.60 16.31 9.10
C ILE A 128 14.81 15.31 10.24
N GLU A 129 14.33 14.08 10.10
CA GLU A 129 14.50 13.03 11.10
C GLU A 129 16.00 12.80 11.41
N LYS A 130 16.84 12.71 10.38
CA LYS A 130 18.30 12.59 10.59
C LYS A 130 18.89 13.81 11.29
N ALA A 131 18.44 15.01 10.98
CA ALA A 131 18.94 16.25 11.58
C ALA A 131 18.49 16.41 13.05
N GLU A 132 17.27 15.98 13.38
CA GLU A 132 16.73 15.92 14.74
C GLU A 132 17.47 14.85 15.58
N ASN A 133 17.66 13.66 15.01
CA ASN A 133 18.31 12.54 15.70
C ASN A 133 19.84 12.61 15.74
N ALA A 134 20.48 13.39 14.86
CA ALA A 134 21.93 13.60 14.90
C ALA A 134 22.38 14.26 16.23
N GLY A 135 21.52 15.09 16.83
CA GLY A 135 21.75 15.67 18.16
C GLY A 135 21.62 14.64 19.29
N ALA A 136 20.59 13.79 19.23
CA ALA A 136 20.27 12.81 20.28
C ALA A 136 21.38 11.76 20.47
N ASN A 137 21.80 11.09 19.39
CA ASN A 137 22.80 10.02 19.47
C ASN A 137 24.18 10.52 19.95
N LYS A 138 24.57 11.73 19.55
CA LYS A 138 25.84 12.34 20.00
C LYS A 138 25.75 12.72 21.48
N ASN A 139 24.60 13.23 21.92
CA ASN A 139 24.38 13.60 23.31
C ASN A 139 24.40 12.37 24.25
N ASP A 140 23.76 11.27 23.86
CA ASP A 140 23.76 10.02 24.61
C ASP A 140 25.18 9.44 24.72
N THR A 141 25.96 9.49 23.63
CA THR A 141 27.37 9.04 23.64
C THR A 141 28.23 9.90 24.58
N ILE A 142 28.02 11.22 24.60
CA ILE A 142 28.74 12.12 25.51
C ILE A 142 28.29 11.89 26.96
N GLN A 143 26.99 11.66 27.20
CA GLN A 143 26.46 11.37 28.52
C GLN A 143 27.03 10.05 29.07
N ASP A 144 27.11 9.01 28.24
CA ASP A 144 27.77 7.75 28.56
C ASP A 144 29.25 7.94 28.94
N GLN A 145 29.95 8.86 28.27
CA GLN A 145 31.34 9.20 28.62
C GLN A 145 31.40 9.91 29.97
N ILE A 146 30.49 10.86 30.22
CA ILE A 146 30.38 11.57 31.50
C ILE A 146 30.12 10.58 32.64
N ASP A 147 29.21 9.64 32.46
CA ASP A 147 28.85 8.65 33.49
C ASP A 147 30.02 7.70 33.80
N ARG A 148 30.78 7.30 32.77
CA ARG A 148 32.02 6.52 32.96
C ARG A 148 33.07 7.31 33.73
N GLU A 149 33.28 8.58 33.42
CA GLU A 149 34.24 9.43 34.13
C GLU A 149 33.76 9.75 35.56
N GLN A 150 32.47 9.92 35.78
CA GLN A 150 31.89 10.09 37.12
C GLN A 150 32.14 8.85 37.98
N LYS A 151 31.92 7.66 37.41
CA LYS A 151 32.24 6.40 38.09
C LYS A 151 33.74 6.27 38.40
N ARG A 152 34.63 6.74 37.52
CA ARG A 152 36.08 6.76 37.77
C ARG A 152 36.45 7.68 38.94
N VAL A 153 35.82 8.85 39.02
CA VAL A 153 35.95 9.80 40.13
C VAL A 153 35.48 9.16 41.43
N ASP A 154 34.28 8.61 41.46
CA ASP A 154 33.66 8.05 42.67
C ASP A 154 34.49 6.90 43.24
N THR A 155 35.07 6.06 42.38
CA THR A 155 35.86 4.89 42.79
C THR A 155 37.37 5.14 42.91
N ALA A 156 37.85 6.38 42.71
CA ALA A 156 39.28 6.68 42.70
C ALA A 156 39.98 6.39 44.04
N TYR A 157 39.35 6.77 45.15
CA TYR A 157 39.88 6.47 46.48
C TYR A 157 39.78 4.97 46.80
N ASP A 158 38.70 4.30 46.39
CA ASP A 158 38.52 2.86 46.59
C ASP A 158 39.64 2.05 45.94
N ARG A 159 40.14 2.47 44.77
CA ARG A 159 41.24 1.79 44.07
C ARG A 159 42.58 1.87 44.81
N VAL A 160 42.85 2.99 45.50
CA VAL A 160 44.11 3.18 46.23
C VAL A 160 44.02 2.71 47.69
N GLN A 161 42.82 2.54 48.22
CA GLN A 161 42.58 2.16 49.62
C GLN A 161 43.31 0.88 50.05
N PRO A 162 43.32 -0.23 49.28
CA PRO A 162 44.04 -1.45 49.69
C PRO A 162 45.54 -1.24 49.84
N LEU A 163 46.14 -0.36 49.02
CA LEU A 163 47.55 -0.02 49.12
C LEU A 163 47.83 0.88 50.33
N VAL A 164 46.92 1.79 50.63
CA VAL A 164 46.98 2.62 51.85
C VAL A 164 46.88 1.75 53.10
N ASP A 165 45.96 0.79 53.12
CA ASP A 165 45.78 -0.14 54.23
C ASP A 165 47.06 -0.97 54.46
N LYS A 166 47.73 -1.40 53.38
CA LYS A 166 49.03 -2.07 53.47
C LYS A 166 50.12 -1.20 54.08
N GLN A 167 50.15 0.10 53.77
CA GLN A 167 51.09 1.02 54.41
C GLN A 167 50.75 1.26 55.90
N GLN A 168 49.47 1.31 56.25
CA GLN A 168 49.04 1.42 57.64
C GLN A 168 49.42 0.18 58.46
N GLU A 169 49.31 -1.01 57.87
CA GLU A 169 49.77 -2.27 58.47
C GLU A 169 51.28 -2.24 58.76
N ILE A 170 52.09 -1.67 57.86
CA ILE A 170 53.54 -1.49 58.07
C ILE A 170 53.82 -0.54 59.23
N ILE A 171 53.09 0.58 59.30
CA ILE A 171 53.21 1.55 60.41
C ILE A 171 52.89 0.87 61.74
N GLN A 172 51.77 0.14 61.80
CA GLN A 172 51.35 -0.55 63.02
C GLN A 172 52.38 -1.60 63.45
N ALA A 173 52.89 -2.41 62.51
CA ALA A 173 53.90 -3.42 62.80
C ALA A 173 55.21 -2.80 63.34
N GLU A 174 55.57 -1.60 62.89
CA GLU A 174 56.75 -0.90 63.37
C GLU A 174 56.55 -0.24 64.74
N LEU A 175 55.34 0.26 65.03
CA LEU A 175 54.95 0.70 66.38
C LEU A 175 55.01 -0.47 67.37
N ASP A 176 54.41 -1.61 67.04
CA ASP A 176 54.45 -2.81 67.87
C ASP A 176 55.88 -3.30 68.13
N ARG A 177 56.79 -3.14 67.15
CA ARG A 177 58.21 -3.46 67.31
C ARG A 177 58.91 -2.49 68.26
N LYS A 178 58.58 -1.20 68.22
CA LYS A 178 59.12 -0.22 69.18
C LYS A 178 58.64 -0.52 70.59
N ASP A 179 57.34 -0.79 70.76
CA ASP A 179 56.76 -1.10 72.07
C ASP A 179 57.43 -2.33 72.69
N LYS A 180 57.61 -3.41 71.91
CA LYS A 180 58.34 -4.61 72.35
C LYS A 180 59.80 -4.35 72.73
N LYS A 181 60.47 -3.36 72.13
CA LYS A 181 61.84 -2.95 72.51
C LYS A 181 61.85 -2.16 73.82
N ILE A 182 60.79 -1.41 74.11
CA ILE A 182 60.64 -0.59 75.31
C ILE A 182 60.23 -1.45 76.52
N GLU A 183 59.43 -2.49 76.31
CA GLU A 183 58.91 -3.41 77.33
C GLU A 183 59.94 -3.89 78.39
N PRO A 184 61.14 -4.40 78.04
CA PRO A 184 62.13 -4.83 79.04
C PRO A 184 62.69 -3.66 79.88
N TYR A 185 62.71 -2.44 79.34
CA TYR A 185 63.14 -1.25 80.08
C TYR A 185 62.05 -0.76 81.02
N LEU A 186 60.78 -0.82 80.61
CA LEU A 186 59.65 -0.57 81.51
C LEU A 186 59.62 -1.56 82.68
N ALA A 187 59.89 -2.83 82.41
CA ALA A 187 60.03 -3.84 83.46
C ALA A 187 61.19 -3.52 84.42
N GLN A 188 62.32 -3.02 83.92
CA GLN A 188 63.44 -2.57 84.75
C GLN A 188 63.07 -1.36 85.61
N VAL A 189 62.40 -0.34 85.06
CA VAL A 189 61.91 0.82 85.81
C VAL A 189 60.98 0.35 86.94
N SER A 190 60.03 -0.53 86.64
CA SER A 190 59.12 -1.12 87.62
C SER A 190 59.86 -1.85 88.75
N SER A 191 60.91 -2.62 88.42
CA SER A 191 61.74 -3.30 89.44
C SER A 191 62.50 -2.32 90.33
N ILE A 192 63.06 -1.24 89.76
CA ILE A 192 63.79 -0.21 90.51
C ILE A 192 62.83 0.57 91.42
N ASP A 193 61.62 0.86 90.93
CA ASP A 193 60.58 1.52 91.71
C ASP A 193 60.15 0.66 92.91
N ALA A 194 60.07 -0.67 92.75
CA ALA A 194 59.82 -1.61 93.85
C ALA A 194 60.97 -1.68 94.86
N ASP A 195 62.23 -1.64 94.41
CA ASP A 195 63.41 -1.60 95.29
C ASP A 195 63.46 -0.29 96.10
N LEU A 196 63.17 0.84 95.46
CA LEU A 196 63.07 2.16 96.11
C LEU A 196 61.94 2.19 97.15
N GLN A 197 60.79 1.58 96.83
CA GLN A 197 59.67 1.46 97.77
C GLN A 197 60.04 0.60 98.97
N THR A 198 60.69 -0.56 98.75
CA THR A 198 61.17 -1.44 99.83
C THR A 198 62.13 -0.71 100.77
N LEU A 199 63.05 0.08 100.20
CA LEU A 199 63.98 0.90 100.97
C LEU A 199 63.26 1.97 101.80
N SER A 200 62.26 2.63 101.22
CA SER A 200 61.41 3.62 101.90
C SER A 200 60.64 2.99 103.07
N ASP A 201 60.04 1.83 102.86
CA ASP A 201 59.27 1.11 103.88
C ASP A 201 60.14 0.69 105.07
N LEU A 202 61.34 0.16 104.81
CA LEU A 202 62.30 -0.21 105.85
C LEU A 202 62.81 1.00 106.63
N LEU A 203 63.03 2.14 105.95
CA LEU A 203 63.42 3.41 106.58
C LEU A 203 62.31 4.00 107.46
N ASN A 204 61.04 3.84 107.07
CA ASN A 204 59.91 4.37 107.82
C ASN A 204 59.62 3.58 109.10
N ARG A 205 59.83 2.25 109.10
CA ARG A 205 59.58 1.39 110.28
C ARG A 205 60.57 1.61 111.43
N ARG A 206 61.84 1.86 111.13
CA ARG A 206 62.94 2.17 112.09
C ARG A 206 63.16 1.17 113.25
N ASP A 207 62.59 -0.02 113.20
CA ASP A 207 62.84 -1.07 114.19
C ASP A 207 64.16 -1.80 113.91
N ASN A 208 64.68 -2.53 114.92
CA ASN A 208 65.96 -3.21 114.83
C ASN A 208 65.99 -4.24 113.67
N GLU A 209 64.89 -4.95 113.44
CA GLU A 209 64.83 -5.96 112.37
C GLU A 209 64.86 -5.32 110.98
N SER A 210 64.09 -4.25 110.77
CA SER A 210 64.12 -3.48 109.51
C SER A 210 65.48 -2.84 109.24
N ILE A 211 66.15 -2.32 110.27
CA ILE A 211 67.51 -1.77 110.14
C ILE A 211 68.50 -2.87 109.75
N ARG A 212 68.42 -4.07 110.35
CA ARG A 212 69.28 -5.21 109.97
C ARG A 212 69.05 -5.64 108.51
N LYS A 213 67.80 -5.70 108.04
CA LYS A 213 67.46 -6.00 106.64
C LYS A 213 68.01 -4.93 105.69
N LEU A 214 67.81 -3.66 106.03
CA LEU A 214 68.33 -2.54 105.25
C LEU A 214 69.87 -2.54 105.21
N GLN A 215 70.55 -2.80 106.33
CA GLN A 215 72.01 -2.98 106.38
C GLN A 215 72.50 -4.12 105.48
N SER A 216 71.71 -5.21 105.34
CA SER A 216 72.02 -6.33 104.44
C SER A 216 71.88 -5.96 102.95
N ILE A 217 70.87 -5.17 102.59
CA ILE A 217 70.61 -4.73 101.22
C ILE A 217 71.71 -3.75 100.76
N VAL A 218 72.08 -2.79 101.62
CA VAL A 218 73.04 -1.74 101.27
C VAL A 218 74.50 -2.11 101.56
N GLY A 219 74.76 -3.27 102.16
CA GLY A 219 76.10 -3.83 102.36
C GLY A 219 76.89 -3.23 103.53
N THR A 220 76.26 -2.95 104.67
CA THR A 220 76.92 -2.47 105.89
C THR A 220 76.95 -3.54 107.00
N ARG A 221 77.69 -3.27 108.08
CA ARG A 221 77.75 -4.18 109.24
C ARG A 221 76.34 -4.37 109.82
N ILE A 222 75.90 -5.62 109.96
CA ILE A 222 74.55 -5.98 110.41
C ILE A 222 74.48 -5.97 111.95
N ASP A 223 74.43 -4.78 112.54
CA ASP A 223 74.36 -4.57 113.99
C ASP A 223 73.00 -4.02 114.48
N GLY A 224 72.08 -3.69 113.56
CA GLY A 224 70.76 -3.15 113.90
C GLY A 224 70.78 -1.70 114.38
N THR A 225 71.93 -1.01 114.28
CA THR A 225 72.07 0.40 114.66
C THR A 225 72.15 1.30 113.42
N TYR A 226 71.29 2.31 113.34
CA TYR A 226 71.27 3.27 112.23
C TYR A 226 72.24 4.42 112.48
N GLY A 227 73.54 4.14 112.37
CA GLY A 227 74.61 5.12 112.51
C GLY A 227 74.83 5.97 111.25
N SER A 228 75.67 7.00 111.35
CA SER A 228 76.03 7.89 110.23
C SER A 228 76.59 7.15 109.01
N ARG A 229 77.33 6.06 109.23
CA ARG A 229 77.86 5.20 108.16
C ARG A 229 76.75 4.46 107.41
N THR A 230 75.77 3.91 108.11
CA THR A 230 74.60 3.24 107.50
C THR A 230 73.75 4.24 106.75
N ALA A 231 73.47 5.42 107.34
CA ALA A 231 72.72 6.48 106.67
C ALA A 231 73.34 6.90 105.33
N LYS A 232 74.66 7.16 105.33
CA LYS A 232 75.39 7.51 104.10
C LYS A 232 75.35 6.40 103.05
N GLN A 233 75.46 5.13 103.46
CA GLN A 233 75.43 4.02 102.52
C GLN A 233 74.03 3.79 101.92
N VAL A 234 72.97 4.04 102.71
CA VAL A 234 71.59 4.00 102.24
C VAL A 234 71.31 5.12 101.24
N GLU A 235 71.77 6.32 101.53
CA GLU A 235 71.70 7.46 100.63
C GLU A 235 72.43 7.15 99.30
N ASN A 236 73.68 6.69 99.37
CA ASN A 236 74.44 6.26 98.18
C ASN A 236 73.71 5.18 97.36
N TYR A 237 73.09 4.19 98.01
CA TYR A 237 72.37 3.11 97.33
C TYR A 237 71.08 3.61 96.68
N ARG A 238 70.30 4.45 97.40
CA ARG A 238 69.11 5.11 96.87
C ARG A 238 69.45 5.98 95.66
N ASP A 239 70.48 6.80 95.77
CA ASP A 239 70.93 7.68 94.69
C ASP A 239 71.42 6.87 93.49
N GLY A 240 72.08 5.73 93.74
CA GLY A 240 72.44 4.77 92.70
C GLY A 240 71.23 4.17 91.97
N LEU A 241 70.16 3.82 92.69
CA LEU A 241 68.90 3.36 92.08
C LEU A 241 68.21 4.47 91.28
N LEU A 242 68.16 5.70 91.81
CA LEU A 242 67.57 6.84 91.11
C LEU A 242 68.35 7.18 89.83
N ALA A 243 69.68 7.20 89.88
CA ALA A 243 70.53 7.40 88.70
C ALA A 243 70.33 6.29 87.67
N LYS A 244 70.18 5.03 88.11
CA LYS A 244 69.87 3.90 87.22
C LYS A 244 68.49 4.06 86.58
N ARG A 245 67.47 4.46 87.34
CA ARG A 245 66.12 4.74 86.83
C ARG A 245 66.14 5.83 85.76
N GLU A 246 66.82 6.93 86.04
CA GLU A 246 66.98 8.05 85.11
C GLU A 246 67.70 7.61 83.82
N SER A 247 68.76 6.80 83.95
CA SER A 247 69.46 6.22 82.79
C SER A 247 68.55 5.33 81.94
N VAL A 248 67.72 4.47 82.56
CA VAL A 248 66.78 3.60 81.84
C VAL A 248 65.69 4.43 81.17
N LEU A 249 65.12 5.42 81.85
CA LEU A 249 64.15 6.34 81.26
C LEU A 249 64.73 7.15 80.10
N GLY A 250 65.99 7.60 80.23
CA GLY A 250 66.72 8.23 79.13
C GLY A 250 66.87 7.31 77.92
N THR A 251 67.06 6.01 78.15
CA THR A 251 67.12 5.00 77.08
C THR A 251 65.75 4.81 76.40
N ILE A 252 64.66 4.78 77.17
CA ILE A 252 63.28 4.72 76.64
C ILE A 252 63.00 5.94 75.76
N LEU A 253 63.29 7.15 76.27
CA LEU A 253 63.10 8.39 75.53
C LEU A 253 63.90 8.41 74.23
N GLN A 254 65.14 7.90 74.20
CA GLN A 254 65.91 7.78 72.97
C GLN A 254 65.29 6.82 71.95
N ILE A 255 64.64 5.74 72.39
CA ILE A 255 63.95 4.79 71.51
C ILE A 255 62.66 5.40 70.95
N GLU A 256 61.94 6.15 71.78
CA GLU A 256 60.71 6.86 71.39
C GLU A 256 61.01 8.00 70.40
N ASP A 257 61.94 8.89 70.76
CA ASP A 257 62.31 10.10 69.99
C ASP A 257 62.99 9.78 68.66
N LYS A 258 63.63 8.60 68.56
CA LYS A 258 64.20 8.14 67.29
C LYS A 258 63.09 7.85 66.29
N GLU A 259 62.85 8.79 65.40
CA GLU A 259 61.90 8.65 64.31
C GLU A 259 62.19 7.40 63.47
N SER A 260 61.17 6.57 63.23
CA SER A 260 61.35 5.38 62.41
C SER A 260 61.31 5.77 60.93
N SER A 261 62.43 5.57 60.24
CA SER A 261 62.52 5.82 58.79
C SER A 261 61.46 5.04 57.99
N LEU A 262 61.04 3.88 58.50
CA LEU A 262 60.00 3.06 57.88
C LEU A 262 58.61 3.72 57.98
N ILE A 263 58.28 4.31 59.14
CA ILE A 263 57.03 5.05 59.35
C ILE A 263 57.00 6.31 58.47
N VAL A 264 58.11 7.04 58.39
CA VAL A 264 58.24 8.22 57.51
C VAL A 264 58.03 7.83 56.04
N ALA A 265 58.69 6.75 55.60
CA ALA A 265 58.54 6.25 54.23
C ALA A 265 57.11 5.78 53.94
N ALA A 266 56.47 5.05 54.85
CA ALA A 266 55.09 4.58 54.70
C ALA A 266 54.10 5.76 54.63
N ASN A 267 54.26 6.79 55.47
CA ASN A 267 53.43 7.99 55.42
C ASN A 267 53.63 8.78 54.12
N ALA A 268 54.87 8.89 53.63
CA ALA A 268 55.15 9.51 52.34
C ALA A 268 54.48 8.72 51.20
N GLU A 269 54.48 7.39 51.26
CA GLU A 269 53.82 6.53 50.28
C GLU A 269 52.29 6.65 50.32
N ILE A 270 51.67 6.70 51.51
CA ILE A 270 50.23 6.98 51.65
C ILE A 270 49.87 8.32 51.00
N LYS A 271 50.68 9.35 51.24
CA LYS A 271 50.48 10.67 50.63
C LYS A 271 50.59 10.61 49.11
N ARG A 272 51.57 9.86 48.57
CA ARG A 272 51.75 9.65 47.13
C ARG A 272 50.55 8.93 46.51
N LEU A 273 50.06 7.87 47.15
CA LEU A 273 48.89 7.09 46.70
C LEU A 273 47.62 7.96 46.68
N ARG A 274 47.38 8.76 47.72
CA ARG A 274 46.26 9.71 47.75
C ARG A 274 46.41 10.79 46.68
N GLY A 275 47.62 11.30 46.47
CA GLY A 275 47.91 12.26 45.40
C GLY A 275 47.66 11.73 44.00
N ILE A 276 47.85 10.41 43.75
CA ILE A 276 47.46 9.79 42.48
C ILE A 276 45.95 9.84 42.28
N ALA A 277 45.17 9.45 43.30
CA ALA A 277 43.71 9.50 43.23
C ALA A 277 43.21 10.94 43.04
N GLU A 278 43.78 11.92 43.73
CA GLU A 278 43.44 13.34 43.58
C GLU A 278 43.73 13.87 42.17
N ASN A 279 44.86 13.50 41.57
CA ASN A 279 45.19 13.88 40.20
C ASN A 279 44.23 13.22 39.19
N GLU A 280 43.91 11.94 39.37
CA GLU A 280 42.95 11.25 38.51
C GLU A 280 41.56 11.88 38.58
N ILE A 281 41.08 12.21 39.79
CA ILE A 281 39.81 12.93 39.99
C ILE A 281 39.85 14.27 39.26
N LYS A 282 40.92 15.04 39.40
CA LYS A 282 41.07 16.34 38.73
C LYS A 282 41.03 16.21 37.22
N ASP A 283 41.74 15.25 36.65
CA ASP A 283 41.79 15.02 35.21
C ASP A 283 40.42 14.59 34.67
N SER A 284 39.74 13.65 35.35
CA SER A 284 38.36 13.24 35.00
C SER A 284 37.37 14.40 35.13
N MET A 285 37.46 15.26 36.16
CA MET A 285 36.60 16.44 36.30
C MET A 285 36.83 17.47 35.18
N GLN A 286 38.08 17.67 34.76
CA GLN A 286 38.38 18.53 33.61
C GLN A 286 37.77 17.99 32.32
N LEU A 287 37.81 16.67 32.11
CA LEU A 287 37.18 16.02 30.98
C LEU A 287 35.66 16.13 31.04
N ILE A 288 35.03 15.84 32.18
CA ILE A 288 33.57 15.98 32.38
C ILE A 288 33.11 17.40 32.04
N ASN A 289 33.82 18.45 32.49
CA ASN A 289 33.45 19.83 32.19
C ASN A 289 33.54 20.16 30.68
N LYS A 290 34.56 19.64 29.99
CA LYS A 290 34.67 19.77 28.52
C LYS A 290 33.51 19.07 27.83
N LEU A 291 33.20 17.82 28.21
CA LEU A 291 32.09 17.04 27.67
C LEU A 291 30.74 17.73 27.90
N ARG A 292 30.48 18.28 29.10
CA ARG A 292 29.27 19.05 29.41
C ARG A 292 29.14 20.32 28.57
N THR A 293 30.26 20.98 28.26
CA THR A 293 30.25 22.16 27.39
C THR A 293 29.92 21.78 25.95
N GLU A 294 30.44 20.64 25.47
CA GLU A 294 30.16 20.12 24.13
C GLU A 294 28.68 19.71 23.95
N ILE A 295 28.05 19.16 24.99
CA ILE A 295 26.59 18.91 25.00
C ILE A 295 25.81 20.19 24.74
N GLY A 296 26.19 21.30 25.40
CA GLY A 296 25.47 22.57 25.30
C GLY A 296 25.55 23.24 23.93
N THR A 297 26.54 22.92 23.10
CA THR A 297 26.77 23.57 21.79
C THR A 297 26.30 22.76 20.59
N VAL A 298 26.11 21.44 20.73
CA VAL A 298 25.69 20.56 19.63
C VAL A 298 24.23 20.78 19.22
N VAL A 299 23.39 21.35 20.08
CA VAL A 299 21.93 21.46 19.86
C VAL A 299 21.53 22.67 19.01
N THR A 300 22.32 23.75 18.93
CA THR A 300 21.77 25.06 18.51
C THR A 300 22.05 25.51 17.09
N ASP A 301 23.18 25.17 16.47
CA ASP A 301 23.68 26.08 15.40
C ASP A 301 23.49 25.62 13.95
N ASN A 302 23.33 24.34 13.63
CA ASN A 302 23.24 23.89 12.22
C ASN A 302 21.96 23.12 11.84
N SER A 303 21.24 22.55 12.80
CA SER A 303 20.03 21.76 12.49
C SER A 303 18.81 22.65 12.22
N SER A 304 18.69 23.82 12.86
CA SER A 304 17.51 24.70 12.70
C SER A 304 17.36 25.20 11.26
N GLU A 305 18.40 25.80 10.67
CA GLU A 305 18.31 26.34 9.31
C GLU A 305 18.06 25.25 8.26
N LEU A 306 18.66 24.06 8.46
CA LEU A 306 18.44 22.92 7.58
C LEU A 306 17.00 22.42 7.69
N ILE A 307 16.48 22.24 8.92
CA ILE A 307 15.10 21.81 9.17
C ILE A 307 14.12 22.82 8.56
N ASP A 308 14.31 24.12 8.78
CA ASP A 308 13.48 25.17 8.20
C ASP A 308 13.47 25.13 6.66
N SER A 309 14.64 24.91 6.06
CA SER A 309 14.77 24.80 4.60
C SER A 309 14.08 23.56 4.03
N GLU A 310 14.15 22.41 4.71
CA GLU A 310 13.51 21.16 4.27
C GLU A 310 11.99 21.22 4.53
N MET A 311 11.52 21.82 5.63
CA MET A 311 10.09 22.10 5.87
C MET A 311 9.48 22.98 4.76
N LEU A 312 10.22 23.97 4.27
CA LEU A 312 9.77 24.80 3.15
C LEU A 312 9.62 23.98 1.85
N LYS A 313 10.53 23.03 1.60
CA LYS A 313 10.43 22.12 0.45
C LYS A 313 9.22 21.22 0.57
N ILE A 314 8.97 20.63 1.75
CA ILE A 314 7.78 19.80 2.02
C ILE A 314 6.53 20.61 1.74
N LYS A 315 6.43 21.83 2.27
CA LYS A 315 5.27 22.70 2.06
C LYS A 315 5.01 22.97 0.58
N ASN A 316 6.04 23.33 -0.18
CA ASN A 316 5.90 23.62 -1.61
C ASN A 316 5.55 22.37 -2.42
N ALA A 317 6.19 21.23 -2.15
CA ALA A 317 5.89 19.98 -2.82
C ALA A 317 4.48 19.47 -2.51
N SER A 318 4.02 19.60 -1.25
CA SER A 318 2.67 19.21 -0.85
C SER A 318 1.60 20.06 -1.53
N ALA A 319 1.83 21.38 -1.63
CA ALA A 319 0.92 22.26 -2.36
C ALA A 319 0.82 21.89 -3.85
N GLU A 320 1.92 21.49 -4.46
CA GLU A 320 1.92 21.04 -5.86
C GLU A 320 1.22 19.67 -6.02
N ILE A 321 1.41 18.75 -5.07
CA ILE A 321 0.68 17.47 -5.03
C ILE A 321 -0.83 17.72 -5.00
N ASP A 322 -1.30 18.65 -4.16
CA ASP A 322 -2.73 18.98 -4.05
C ASP A 322 -3.29 19.48 -5.40
N VAL A 323 -2.57 20.38 -6.08
CA VAL A 323 -2.96 20.91 -7.39
C VAL A 323 -3.02 19.80 -8.44
N LEU A 324 -1.96 18.99 -8.57
CA LEU A 324 -1.90 17.91 -9.54
C LEU A 324 -2.97 16.83 -9.26
N THR A 325 -3.26 16.58 -7.99
CA THR A 325 -4.31 15.63 -7.57
C THR A 325 -5.70 16.16 -7.94
N GLU A 326 -5.96 17.45 -7.76
CA GLU A 326 -7.21 18.07 -8.18
C GLU A 326 -7.39 18.01 -9.70
N GLU A 327 -6.33 18.30 -10.47
CA GLU A 327 -6.34 18.18 -11.93
C GLU A 327 -6.58 16.73 -12.38
N LYS A 328 -5.93 15.76 -11.73
CA LYS A 328 -6.14 14.33 -11.98
C LYS A 328 -7.60 13.95 -11.78
N TYR A 329 -8.22 14.37 -10.68
CA TYR A 329 -9.62 14.06 -10.40
C TYR A 329 -10.58 14.71 -11.40
N LYS A 330 -10.28 15.91 -11.92
CA LYS A 330 -11.06 16.53 -12.98
C LYS A 330 -11.02 15.70 -14.26
N ILE A 331 -9.83 15.28 -14.69
CA ILE A 331 -9.67 14.47 -15.91
C ILE A 331 -10.27 13.06 -15.72
N GLU A 332 -10.11 12.44 -14.56
CA GLU A 332 -10.76 11.16 -14.25
C GLU A 332 -12.29 11.27 -14.30
N ALA A 333 -12.86 12.36 -13.79
CA ALA A 333 -14.30 12.57 -13.84
C ALA A 333 -14.80 12.73 -15.29
N GLU A 334 -14.05 13.42 -16.14
CA GLU A 334 -14.34 13.52 -17.58
C GLU A 334 -14.19 12.16 -18.28
N TYR A 335 -13.13 11.41 -18.00
CA TYR A 335 -12.92 10.06 -18.51
C TYR A 335 -14.06 9.11 -18.12
N ARG A 336 -14.54 9.15 -16.87
CA ARG A 336 -15.68 8.33 -16.43
C ARG A 336 -16.98 8.68 -17.17
N LYS A 337 -17.19 9.95 -17.55
CA LYS A 337 -18.34 10.35 -18.39
C LYS A 337 -18.21 9.77 -19.81
N LEU A 338 -17.02 9.89 -20.41
CA LEU A 338 -16.72 9.31 -21.72
C LEU A 338 -16.92 7.78 -21.71
N GLU A 339 -16.45 7.09 -20.66
CA GLU A 339 -16.62 5.64 -20.50
C GLU A 339 -18.11 5.23 -20.35
N ALA A 340 -18.90 6.01 -19.61
CA ALA A 340 -20.33 5.75 -19.45
C ALA A 340 -21.09 5.85 -20.78
N GLU A 341 -20.69 6.76 -21.67
CA GLU A 341 -21.31 6.92 -22.99
C GLU A 341 -20.98 5.78 -23.97
N VAL A 342 -19.78 5.18 -23.89
CA VAL A 342 -19.40 4.01 -24.69
C VAL A 342 -19.82 2.66 -24.06
N GLY A 343 -20.38 2.68 -22.86
CA GLY A 343 -20.79 1.51 -22.08
C GLY A 343 -21.66 0.50 -22.85
N PRO A 344 -22.73 0.90 -23.55
CA PRO A 344 -23.58 -0.05 -24.29
C PRO A 344 -22.85 -0.83 -25.38
N ILE A 345 -21.88 -0.20 -26.05
CA ILE A 345 -21.04 -0.84 -27.06
C ILE A 345 -20.07 -1.82 -26.40
N LYS A 346 -19.56 -1.45 -25.22
CA LYS A 346 -18.72 -2.33 -24.38
C LYS A 346 -19.40 -3.65 -24.03
N TYR A 347 -20.66 -3.58 -23.62
CA TYR A 347 -21.47 -4.77 -23.36
C TYR A 347 -21.71 -5.63 -24.60
N ILE A 348 -21.91 -5.04 -25.78
CA ILE A 348 -22.09 -5.81 -27.02
C ILE A 348 -20.81 -6.54 -27.41
N ALA A 349 -19.65 -5.90 -27.28
CA ALA A 349 -18.37 -6.55 -27.58
C ALA A 349 -18.04 -7.65 -26.58
N GLU A 350 -18.26 -7.42 -25.28
CA GLU A 350 -18.07 -8.44 -24.24
C GLU A 350 -19.01 -9.65 -24.44
N PHE A 351 -20.25 -9.39 -24.89
CA PHE A 351 -21.21 -10.45 -25.24
C PHE A 351 -20.81 -11.28 -26.47
N ILE A 352 -20.20 -10.66 -27.48
CA ILE A 352 -19.81 -11.34 -28.74
C ILE A 352 -18.44 -12.02 -28.60
N TYR A 353 -17.51 -11.42 -27.86
CA TYR A 353 -16.09 -11.80 -27.85
C TYR A 353 -15.58 -12.34 -26.50
N GLY A 354 -16.38 -12.32 -25.42
CA GLY A 354 -16.01 -12.86 -24.10
C GLY A 354 -15.33 -11.85 -23.16
N GLU A 355 -15.06 -12.27 -21.91
CA GLU A 355 -14.58 -11.42 -20.79
C GLU A 355 -13.19 -10.77 -21.02
N GLU A 356 -12.40 -11.25 -21.98
CA GLU A 356 -11.10 -10.67 -22.38
C GLU A 356 -11.22 -9.68 -23.55
N ALA A 357 -12.26 -8.84 -23.54
CA ALA A 357 -12.45 -7.81 -24.54
C ALA A 357 -11.37 -6.71 -24.43
N ASN A 358 -10.23 -6.89 -25.09
CA ASN A 358 -9.25 -5.84 -25.32
C ASN A 358 -9.90 -4.67 -26.10
N ARG A 359 -9.43 -3.43 -25.90
CA ARG A 359 -10.00 -2.22 -26.51
C ARG A 359 -10.10 -2.31 -28.05
N ASP A 360 -9.20 -3.03 -28.69
CA ASP A 360 -9.21 -3.29 -30.14
C ASP A 360 -10.43 -4.14 -30.59
N LEU A 361 -10.96 -4.99 -29.72
CA LEU A 361 -12.13 -5.85 -30.00
C LEU A 361 -13.44 -5.07 -29.97
N LEU A 362 -13.51 -3.98 -29.20
CA LEU A 362 -14.64 -3.03 -29.20
C LEU A 362 -14.78 -2.35 -30.56
N GLU A 363 -13.66 -1.86 -31.09
CA GLU A 363 -13.64 -1.20 -32.39
C GLU A 363 -14.00 -2.17 -33.52
N GLU A 364 -13.59 -3.43 -33.40
CA GLU A 364 -13.92 -4.49 -34.35
C GLU A 364 -15.41 -4.86 -34.31
N ALA A 365 -16.00 -5.00 -33.11
CA ALA A 365 -17.42 -5.29 -32.94
C ALA A 365 -18.32 -4.21 -33.59
N VAL A 366 -18.01 -2.94 -33.32
CA VAL A 366 -18.74 -1.79 -33.90
C VAL A 366 -18.62 -1.79 -35.42
N ARG A 367 -17.43 -2.06 -35.96
CA ARG A 367 -17.20 -2.15 -37.40
C ARG A 367 -18.07 -3.22 -38.05
N TRP A 368 -18.18 -4.40 -37.45
CA TRP A 368 -19.05 -5.47 -37.95
C TRP A 368 -20.54 -5.14 -37.86
N VAL A 369 -20.99 -4.51 -36.78
CA VAL A 369 -22.37 -4.03 -36.63
C VAL A 369 -22.72 -3.01 -37.71
N ILE A 370 -21.82 -2.06 -37.98
CA ILE A 370 -22.01 -1.07 -39.04
C ILE A 370 -22.10 -1.75 -40.42
N ILE A 371 -21.19 -2.69 -40.72
CA ILE A 371 -21.21 -3.47 -41.97
C ILE A 371 -22.53 -4.22 -42.14
N LEU A 372 -23.05 -4.84 -41.07
CA LEU A 372 -24.32 -5.56 -41.08
C LEU A 372 -25.50 -4.64 -41.40
N ILE A 373 -25.59 -3.49 -40.73
CA ILE A 373 -26.67 -2.50 -40.94
C ILE A 373 -26.67 -2.02 -42.40
N ILE A 374 -25.48 -1.72 -42.92
CA ILE A 374 -25.28 -1.21 -44.28
C ILE A 374 -25.67 -2.24 -45.34
N PHE A 375 -25.26 -3.50 -45.16
CA PHE A 375 -25.57 -4.59 -46.09
C PHE A 375 -27.07 -4.87 -46.20
N VAL A 376 -27.85 -4.55 -45.16
CA VAL A 376 -29.30 -4.73 -45.16
C VAL A 376 -30.03 -3.50 -45.69
N PHE A 377 -29.71 -2.31 -45.21
CA PHE A 377 -30.53 -1.12 -45.46
C PHE A 377 -30.45 -0.59 -46.90
N ASP A 378 -29.28 -0.65 -47.53
CA ASP A 378 -29.11 -0.07 -48.85
C ASP A 378 -29.74 -0.92 -49.99
N PRO A 379 -29.59 -2.26 -50.02
CA PRO A 379 -30.35 -3.10 -50.94
C PRO A 379 -31.86 -3.05 -50.68
N LEU A 380 -32.27 -2.94 -49.42
CA LEU A 380 -33.67 -2.85 -49.03
C LEU A 380 -34.36 -1.60 -49.58
N ALA A 381 -33.71 -0.44 -49.56
CA ALA A 381 -34.26 0.79 -50.15
C ALA A 381 -34.55 0.64 -51.65
N VAL A 382 -33.64 0.04 -52.40
CA VAL A 382 -33.79 -0.19 -53.85
C VAL A 382 -34.87 -1.24 -54.15
N LEU A 383 -34.93 -2.32 -53.37
CA LEU A 383 -35.94 -3.36 -53.54
C LEU A 383 -37.34 -2.84 -53.20
N LEU A 384 -37.49 -2.04 -52.13
CA LEU A 384 -38.77 -1.40 -51.78
C LEU A 384 -39.20 -0.39 -52.86
N LEU A 385 -38.25 0.35 -53.44
CA LEU A 385 -38.55 1.25 -54.56
C LEU A 385 -39.11 0.48 -55.75
N ILE A 386 -38.50 -0.65 -56.10
CA ILE A 386 -38.99 -1.55 -57.16
C ILE A 386 -40.36 -2.16 -56.79
N ALA A 387 -40.55 -2.60 -55.55
CA ALA A 387 -41.82 -3.16 -55.06
C ALA A 387 -42.97 -2.14 -55.09
N SER A 388 -42.69 -0.87 -54.80
CA SER A 388 -43.68 0.20 -54.94
C SER A 388 -44.19 0.31 -56.38
N GLN A 389 -43.27 0.20 -57.36
CA GLN A 389 -43.60 0.28 -58.77
C GLN A 389 -44.44 -0.91 -59.25
N TYR A 390 -44.16 -2.13 -58.76
CA TYR A 390 -45.03 -3.29 -58.98
C TYR A 390 -46.44 -3.03 -58.43
N THR A 391 -46.53 -2.50 -57.21
CA THR A 391 -47.81 -2.20 -56.55
C THR A 391 -48.66 -1.20 -57.34
N PHE A 392 -48.04 -0.19 -57.95
CA PHE A 392 -48.74 0.76 -58.81
C PHE A 392 -49.19 0.13 -60.14
N GLN A 393 -48.38 -0.74 -60.75
CA GLN A 393 -48.75 -1.45 -61.97
C GLN A 393 -49.92 -2.44 -61.77
N PHE A 394 -50.00 -3.10 -60.61
CA PHE A 394 -51.15 -3.96 -60.27
C PHE A 394 -52.47 -3.19 -60.15
N ASN A 395 -52.40 -1.88 -59.96
CA ASN A 395 -53.58 -1.02 -59.83
C ASN A 395 -54.05 -0.42 -61.17
N ASP A 396 -53.42 -0.76 -62.31
CA ASP A 396 -53.80 -0.24 -63.63
C ASP A 396 -55.15 -0.83 -64.11
N PRO A 397 -56.20 0.00 -64.31
CA PRO A 397 -57.53 -0.45 -64.73
C PRO A 397 -57.54 -1.09 -66.12
N GLN A 398 -56.60 -0.77 -67.04
CA GLN A 398 -56.54 -1.41 -68.36
C GLN A 398 -56.17 -2.89 -68.25
N ARG A 399 -55.28 -3.26 -67.32
CA ARG A 399 -54.92 -4.66 -67.06
C ARG A 399 -56.04 -5.44 -66.39
N ARG A 400 -56.84 -4.81 -65.50
CA ARG A 400 -58.07 -5.42 -64.97
C ARG A 400 -59.10 -5.69 -66.05
N GLY A 401 -59.27 -4.77 -67.01
CA GLY A 401 -60.20 -4.94 -68.13
C GLY A 401 -59.78 -6.05 -69.11
N LEU A 402 -58.47 -6.22 -69.36
CA LEU A 402 -57.94 -7.32 -70.15
C LEU A 402 -58.12 -8.68 -69.46
N ALA A 403 -57.80 -8.75 -68.16
CA ALA A 403 -58.00 -9.97 -67.36
C ALA A 403 -59.50 -10.36 -67.27
N TRP A 404 -60.40 -9.36 -67.18
CA TRP A 404 -61.84 -9.58 -67.22
C TRP A 404 -62.31 -10.09 -68.60
N ARG A 405 -61.77 -9.55 -69.72
CA ARG A 405 -62.05 -10.05 -71.08
C ARG A 405 -61.53 -11.47 -71.31
N GLU A 406 -60.34 -11.81 -70.83
CA GLU A 406 -59.80 -13.18 -70.91
C GLU A 406 -60.65 -14.16 -70.09
N TYR A 407 -61.09 -13.74 -68.89
CA TYR A 407 -62.03 -14.50 -68.07
C TYR A 407 -63.38 -14.70 -68.76
N GLU A 408 -63.95 -13.65 -69.37
CA GLU A 408 -65.19 -13.76 -70.15
C GLU A 408 -65.05 -14.64 -71.38
N GLN A 409 -63.93 -14.56 -72.10
CA GLN A 409 -63.66 -15.42 -73.26
C GLN A 409 -63.48 -16.88 -72.84
N ALA A 410 -62.77 -17.15 -71.74
CA ALA A 410 -62.64 -18.49 -71.17
C ALA A 410 -64.00 -19.04 -70.69
N ARG A 411 -64.84 -18.19 -70.09
CA ARG A 411 -66.20 -18.52 -69.68
C ARG A 411 -67.12 -18.78 -70.87
N ALA A 412 -67.08 -17.95 -71.91
CA ALA A 412 -67.84 -18.13 -73.15
C ALA A 412 -67.41 -19.39 -73.90
N LYS A 413 -66.11 -19.71 -73.92
CA LYS A 413 -65.59 -20.96 -74.48
C LYS A 413 -66.12 -22.20 -73.74
N LYS A 414 -66.14 -22.17 -72.40
CA LYS A 414 -66.77 -23.21 -71.58
C LYS A 414 -68.28 -23.35 -71.80
N ILE A 415 -68.99 -22.26 -72.11
CA ILE A 415 -70.42 -22.29 -72.42
C ILE A 415 -70.67 -22.88 -73.81
N LEU A 416 -69.78 -22.60 -74.79
CA LEU A 416 -69.86 -23.15 -76.15
C LEU A 416 -69.52 -24.65 -76.21
N GLU A 417 -68.60 -25.11 -75.34
CA GLU A 417 -68.24 -26.53 -75.17
C GLU A 417 -69.33 -27.35 -74.46
N ASN A 418 -70.36 -26.70 -73.92
CA ASN A 418 -71.47 -27.35 -73.24
C ASN A 418 -72.61 -27.63 -74.24
N GLU A 419 -72.67 -28.84 -74.78
CA GLU A 419 -73.83 -29.28 -75.57
C GLU A 419 -75.07 -29.45 -74.67
N PRO A 420 -76.25 -28.92 -75.05
CA PRO A 420 -77.46 -29.10 -74.26
C PRO A 420 -77.90 -30.58 -74.27
N PRO A 421 -78.30 -31.15 -73.13
CA PRO A 421 -78.75 -32.54 -73.07
C PRO A 421 -80.06 -32.75 -73.83
N LEU A 422 -80.11 -33.85 -74.58
CA LEU A 422 -81.30 -34.38 -75.26
C LEU A 422 -82.39 -34.72 -74.22
N GLN A 423 -83.64 -34.36 -74.54
CA GLN A 423 -84.84 -34.73 -73.80
C GLN A 423 -85.09 -36.24 -73.91
N ASP A 424 -85.44 -36.89 -72.79
CA ASP A 424 -86.56 -37.82 -72.63
C ASP A 424 -86.38 -38.68 -71.37
N GLU A 425 -87.19 -38.40 -70.34
CA GLU A 425 -88.16 -39.32 -69.72
C GLU A 425 -88.52 -38.89 -68.28
N PRO A 426 -89.80 -39.00 -67.90
CA PRO A 426 -90.34 -38.52 -66.63
C PRO A 426 -90.23 -39.57 -65.53
N GLY A 427 -90.05 -39.11 -64.30
CA GLY A 427 -90.39 -39.89 -63.12
C GLY A 427 -89.21 -40.37 -62.30
N ILE A 428 -88.53 -39.44 -61.63
CA ILE A 428 -87.97 -39.63 -60.29
C ILE A 428 -88.13 -38.30 -59.57
N GLU A 429 -89.05 -38.24 -58.60
CA GLU A 429 -89.18 -37.11 -57.67
C GLU A 429 -87.93 -37.09 -56.76
N PRO A 430 -87.15 -36.00 -56.70
CA PRO A 430 -86.15 -35.84 -55.66
C PRO A 430 -86.83 -35.46 -54.33
N GLU A 431 -86.52 -36.22 -53.28
CA GLU A 431 -86.96 -36.02 -51.90
C GLU A 431 -86.65 -34.60 -51.40
N GLU A 432 -87.62 -33.97 -50.72
CA GLU A 432 -87.44 -32.70 -50.04
C GLU A 432 -86.41 -32.84 -48.90
N GLU A 433 -85.19 -32.31 -49.09
CA GLU A 433 -84.24 -32.12 -48.01
C GLU A 433 -84.74 -31.00 -47.08
N LYS A 434 -85.17 -31.42 -45.88
CA LYS A 434 -85.50 -30.57 -44.74
C LYS A 434 -84.21 -29.97 -44.18
N TYR A 435 -84.13 -28.65 -44.15
CA TYR A 435 -83.08 -27.93 -43.43
C TYR A 435 -83.36 -27.99 -41.92
N GLU A 436 -82.51 -28.65 -41.15
CA GLU A 436 -82.42 -28.46 -39.70
C GLU A 436 -81.42 -27.33 -39.42
N ASP A 437 -81.91 -26.26 -38.79
CA ASP A 437 -81.11 -25.15 -38.31
C ASP A 437 -80.12 -25.65 -37.26
N VAL A 438 -78.82 -25.56 -37.57
CA VAL A 438 -77.75 -25.89 -36.63
C VAL A 438 -77.53 -24.68 -35.72
N ASP A 439 -77.78 -24.89 -34.43
CA ASP A 439 -77.62 -23.92 -33.36
C ASP A 439 -76.14 -23.53 -33.17
N GLN A 440 -75.92 -22.22 -33.01
CA GLN A 440 -74.61 -21.57 -32.94
C GLN A 440 -73.85 -21.93 -31.64
N GLU A 441 -74.54 -22.55 -30.68
CA GLU A 441 -73.99 -23.03 -29.40
C GLU A 441 -73.12 -24.31 -29.52
N THR A 442 -73.09 -24.94 -30.71
CA THR A 442 -72.31 -26.18 -30.98
C THR A 442 -70.98 -25.92 -31.70
N LEU A 443 -70.78 -24.73 -32.26
CA LEU A 443 -69.51 -24.29 -32.89
C LEU A 443 -68.54 -23.64 -31.89
N ASP A 444 -69.05 -23.16 -30.75
CA ASP A 444 -68.26 -22.49 -29.71
C ASP A 444 -67.65 -23.45 -28.66
N LYS A 445 -67.79 -24.77 -28.84
CA LYS A 445 -67.29 -25.80 -27.89
C LYS A 445 -66.09 -26.62 -28.37
N GLU A 446 -65.51 -26.31 -29.52
CA GLU A 446 -64.36 -27.07 -30.06
C GLU A 446 -63.04 -26.28 -30.12
N PHE A 447 -62.89 -25.25 -29.27
CA PHE A 447 -61.58 -24.64 -28.95
C PHE A 447 -61.45 -24.27 -27.46
N ALA A 448 -62.12 -25.01 -26.58
CA ALA A 448 -61.92 -24.94 -25.14
C ALA A 448 -60.91 -26.02 -24.71
N GLY A 449 -59.62 -25.67 -24.68
CA GLY A 449 -58.61 -26.56 -24.11
C GLY A 449 -57.14 -26.21 -24.36
N GLU A 450 -56.68 -25.03 -23.94
CA GLU A 450 -55.41 -24.92 -23.20
C GLU A 450 -55.26 -23.54 -22.55
N VAL A 451 -54.71 -23.60 -21.34
CA VAL A 451 -54.71 -22.57 -20.29
C VAL A 451 -53.58 -21.59 -20.55
N ASP A 452 -53.84 -20.27 -20.55
CA ASP A 452 -52.88 -19.35 -19.95
C ASP A 452 -53.54 -18.08 -19.40
N ASN A 453 -53.00 -17.66 -18.27
CA ASN A 453 -53.62 -16.84 -17.25
C ASN A 453 -53.26 -15.36 -17.42
N THR A 454 -54.29 -14.54 -17.36
CA THR A 454 -54.21 -13.08 -17.26
C THR A 454 -53.50 -12.59 -15.99
N LYS A 455 -52.71 -11.51 -16.17
CA LYS A 455 -52.58 -10.33 -15.29
C LYS A 455 -51.71 -10.39 -14.02
N GLU A 456 -50.51 -9.83 -14.14
CA GLU A 456 -49.78 -8.96 -13.19
C GLU A 456 -48.56 -8.47 -13.99
N TRP A 457 -48.46 -7.23 -14.49
CA TRP A 457 -47.90 -6.06 -13.82
C TRP A 457 -48.04 -4.84 -14.74
N GLN A 458 -49.15 -4.11 -14.65
CA GLN A 458 -49.36 -2.86 -15.41
C GLN A 458 -49.86 -1.71 -14.53
N GLU A 459 -49.52 -1.72 -13.25
CA GLU A 459 -49.70 -0.58 -12.34
C GLU A 459 -48.49 -0.47 -11.41
N LEU A 460 -47.44 0.23 -11.84
CA LEU A 460 -46.58 1.01 -10.94
C LEU A 460 -45.66 1.92 -11.79
N TYR A 461 -45.89 3.22 -11.64
CA TYR A 461 -45.14 4.37 -12.16
C TYR A 461 -45.58 4.97 -13.51
N GLU A 462 -46.77 5.55 -13.49
CA GLU A 462 -47.03 6.84 -14.17
C GLU A 462 -46.65 8.01 -13.23
N ASP A 463 -46.13 9.08 -13.83
CA ASP A 463 -45.97 10.46 -13.35
C ASP A 463 -44.97 10.81 -12.24
N LYS A 464 -43.85 11.43 -12.67
CA LYS A 464 -43.67 12.89 -12.57
C LYS A 464 -42.48 13.36 -13.40
N ALA A 465 -42.77 14.02 -14.53
CA ALA A 465 -41.86 14.94 -15.19
C ALA A 465 -42.04 16.34 -14.56
N GLU A 466 -40.95 16.91 -14.03
CA GLU A 466 -40.82 18.36 -13.85
C GLU A 466 -39.66 18.85 -14.72
N GLU A 467 -39.94 19.91 -15.47
CA GLU A 467 -39.09 20.60 -16.44
C GLU A 467 -37.85 21.25 -15.79
N ILE A 468 -36.70 21.19 -16.45
CA ILE A 468 -35.72 22.29 -16.43
C ILE A 468 -35.20 22.53 -17.85
N ASP A 469 -35.40 23.77 -18.30
CA ASP A 469 -35.02 24.38 -19.59
C ASP A 469 -33.48 24.52 -19.75
N PRO A 470 -32.87 24.26 -20.93
CA PRO A 470 -31.45 24.49 -21.15
C PRO A 470 -31.13 25.95 -21.50
N VAL A 471 -30.25 26.59 -20.71
CA VAL A 471 -29.67 27.90 -21.00
C VAL A 471 -28.50 27.79 -21.99
N LYS A 472 -28.59 28.64 -23.01
CA LYS A 472 -27.68 28.90 -24.15
C LYS A 472 -26.18 28.89 -23.82
N GLU A 473 -25.43 28.12 -24.61
CA GLU A 473 -24.00 28.29 -24.82
C GLU A 473 -23.67 29.63 -25.50
N ARG A 474 -22.60 30.27 -25.04
CA ARG A 474 -21.94 31.38 -25.72
C ARG A 474 -20.47 31.01 -25.86
N GLY A 475 -20.07 30.61 -27.06
CA GLY A 475 -18.70 30.24 -27.38
C GLY A 475 -17.74 31.43 -27.30
N VAL A 476 -16.50 31.13 -26.92
CA VAL A 476 -15.33 31.93 -27.29
C VAL A 476 -14.26 30.98 -27.79
N HIS A 477 -13.92 31.17 -29.06
CA HIS A 477 -12.92 30.47 -29.82
C HIS A 477 -11.59 31.20 -29.65
N THR A 478 -10.51 30.50 -29.31
CA THR A 478 -9.15 31.01 -29.54
C THR A 478 -8.32 29.91 -30.20
N THR A 479 -8.01 30.15 -31.47
CA THR A 479 -7.09 29.43 -32.33
C THR A 479 -5.64 29.81 -32.03
N VAL A 480 -4.72 28.84 -31.97
CA VAL A 480 -3.30 29.07 -32.30
C VAL A 480 -2.74 27.88 -33.09
N GLU A 481 -2.01 28.22 -34.14
CA GLU A 481 -1.47 27.41 -35.23
C GLU A 481 -0.37 26.41 -34.79
N LYS A 482 -0.33 25.26 -35.47
CA LYS A 482 0.85 24.36 -35.54
C LYS A 482 1.85 24.91 -36.56
N LYS A 483 3.14 24.77 -36.27
CA LYS A 483 4.21 24.84 -37.27
C LYS A 483 5.20 23.71 -37.03
N ASP A 484 5.46 22.96 -38.09
CA ASP A 484 6.29 21.75 -38.17
C ASP A 484 7.78 22.00 -37.94
N SER A 485 8.49 20.95 -37.53
CA SER A 485 9.90 20.73 -37.80
C SER A 485 10.27 19.26 -37.58
N GLU A 486 10.67 18.60 -38.67
CA GLU A 486 11.19 17.23 -38.74
C GLU A 486 12.58 17.03 -38.09
N SER A 487 12.86 15.75 -37.84
CA SER A 487 14.16 15.05 -37.92
C SER A 487 15.16 15.13 -36.76
N SER A 488 15.35 13.98 -36.10
CA SER A 488 16.60 13.21 -36.19
C SER A 488 16.46 11.81 -35.59
N GLU A 489 17.06 10.82 -36.27
CA GLU A 489 17.16 9.41 -35.92
C GLU A 489 18.07 9.13 -34.69
N GLU A 490 17.91 7.92 -34.15
CA GLU A 490 18.74 7.16 -33.17
C GLU A 490 18.51 7.34 -31.65
N SER A 491 17.80 6.37 -31.07
CA SER A 491 18.20 5.65 -29.83
C SER A 491 17.27 4.44 -29.61
N LYS A 492 17.79 3.22 -29.77
CA LYS A 492 17.14 1.96 -29.36
C LYS A 492 17.84 1.40 -28.12
N THR A 493 17.91 2.15 -27.03
CA THR A 493 18.61 1.69 -25.80
C THR A 493 17.86 1.89 -24.49
N ASP A 494 16.66 2.49 -24.49
CA ASP A 494 15.95 2.80 -23.23
C ASP A 494 14.87 1.77 -22.86
N LEU A 495 14.28 1.08 -23.86
CA LEU A 495 13.19 0.13 -23.62
C LEU A 495 13.69 -1.22 -23.05
N ASP A 496 14.85 -1.69 -23.49
CA ASP A 496 15.43 -2.94 -23.00
C ASP A 496 15.99 -2.79 -21.57
N ASN A 497 16.58 -1.64 -21.26
CA ASN A 497 17.01 -1.30 -19.90
C ASN A 497 15.82 -1.12 -18.93
N TRP A 498 14.68 -0.62 -19.42
CA TRP A 498 13.46 -0.52 -18.63
C TRP A 498 12.89 -1.90 -18.29
N ASN A 499 12.86 -2.82 -19.26
CA ASN A 499 12.38 -4.18 -19.04
C ASN A 499 13.25 -4.96 -18.04
N ASP A 500 14.58 -4.82 -18.10
CA ASP A 500 15.48 -5.50 -17.14
C ASP A 500 15.35 -4.95 -15.72
N TRP A 501 15.12 -3.63 -15.57
CA TRP A 501 14.89 -3.00 -14.28
C TRP A 501 13.53 -3.37 -13.67
N VAL A 502 12.47 -3.41 -14.49
CA VAL A 502 11.13 -3.83 -14.08
C VAL A 502 11.13 -5.30 -13.65
N ASN A 503 11.80 -6.17 -14.40
CA ASN A 503 11.90 -7.59 -14.06
C ASN A 503 12.71 -7.82 -12.77
N ALA A 504 13.77 -7.03 -12.54
CA ALA A 504 14.54 -7.07 -11.30
C ALA A 504 13.76 -6.52 -10.10
N ALA A 505 12.97 -5.46 -10.30
CA ALA A 505 12.11 -4.88 -9.26
C ALA A 505 10.96 -5.84 -8.88
N ASN A 506 10.37 -6.53 -9.86
CA ASN A 506 9.34 -7.53 -9.63
C ASN A 506 9.91 -8.78 -8.92
N ALA A 507 11.11 -9.22 -9.29
CA ALA A 507 11.78 -10.35 -8.63
C ALA A 507 12.24 -10.04 -7.19
N GLU A 508 12.52 -8.76 -6.88
CA GLU A 508 12.84 -8.32 -5.52
C GLU A 508 11.56 -8.12 -4.68
N ALA A 509 10.45 -7.69 -5.30
CA ALA A 509 9.14 -7.58 -4.66
C ALA A 509 8.53 -8.96 -4.28
N GLU A 510 8.86 -10.02 -5.03
CA GLU A 510 8.47 -11.40 -4.70
C GLU A 510 9.18 -11.99 -3.47
N LYS A 511 10.24 -11.36 -2.94
CA LYS A 511 10.96 -11.87 -1.76
C LYS A 511 10.37 -11.46 -0.42
N ASP A 512 9.53 -10.43 -0.36
CA ASP A 512 9.06 -9.81 0.90
C ASP A 512 7.57 -10.03 1.22
N LEU A 513 6.84 -10.78 0.39
CA LEU A 513 5.43 -11.10 0.62
C LEU A 513 5.26 -12.62 0.68
N GLY A 514 4.76 -13.12 1.82
CA GLY A 514 4.34 -14.52 1.95
C GLY A 514 3.36 -14.91 0.83
N GLU A 515 3.31 -16.21 0.52
CA GLU A 515 2.65 -16.83 -0.65
C GLU A 515 1.50 -15.99 -1.25
N VAL A 516 1.78 -15.42 -2.42
CA VAL A 516 0.79 -14.73 -3.23
C VAL A 516 -0.21 -15.76 -3.76
N PHE A 517 -1.48 -15.62 -3.37
CA PHE A 517 -2.56 -16.49 -3.87
C PHE A 517 -2.61 -16.46 -5.39
N THR A 518 -2.81 -17.63 -6.00
CA THR A 518 -2.97 -17.72 -7.45
C THR A 518 -4.23 -16.98 -7.91
N PRO A 519 -4.30 -16.50 -9.17
CA PRO A 519 -5.52 -15.87 -9.69
C PRO A 519 -6.77 -16.74 -9.53
N GLU A 520 -6.61 -18.07 -9.61
CA GLU A 520 -7.67 -19.05 -9.36
C GLU A 520 -8.15 -19.02 -7.90
N GLN A 521 -7.23 -18.99 -6.93
CA GLN A 521 -7.57 -18.90 -5.51
C GLN A 521 -8.21 -17.56 -5.12
N ILE A 522 -7.79 -16.45 -5.73
CA ILE A 522 -8.42 -15.13 -5.54
C ILE A 522 -9.87 -15.17 -6.05
N THR A 523 -10.09 -15.82 -7.21
CA THR A 523 -11.42 -16.00 -7.80
C THR A 523 -12.32 -16.89 -6.94
N GLU A 524 -11.78 -17.96 -6.36
CA GLU A 524 -12.52 -18.83 -5.43
C GLU A 524 -12.88 -18.10 -4.12
N ARG A 525 -11.96 -17.33 -3.55
CA ARG A 525 -12.23 -16.50 -2.36
C ARG A 525 -13.29 -15.43 -2.64
N ALA A 526 -13.30 -14.83 -3.82
CA ALA A 526 -14.32 -13.86 -4.23
C ALA A 526 -15.71 -14.52 -4.33
N LYS A 527 -15.80 -15.72 -4.91
CA LYS A 527 -17.04 -16.51 -4.96
C LYS A 527 -17.53 -16.90 -3.57
N LEU A 528 -16.64 -17.35 -2.69
CA LEU A 528 -17.02 -17.72 -1.32
C LEU A 528 -17.50 -16.50 -0.53
N LEU A 529 -16.87 -15.34 -0.72
CA LEU A 529 -17.34 -14.09 -0.12
C LEU A 529 -18.77 -13.72 -0.57
N GLU A 530 -19.12 -13.96 -1.84
CA GLU A 530 -20.48 -13.77 -2.36
C GLU A 530 -21.49 -14.72 -1.70
N THR A 531 -21.09 -15.96 -1.41
CA THR A 531 -21.95 -16.89 -0.66
C THR A 531 -22.21 -16.40 0.78
N TYR A 532 -21.18 -15.90 1.47
CA TYR A 532 -21.32 -15.32 2.81
C TYR A 532 -22.18 -14.04 2.83
N GLU A 533 -22.18 -13.27 1.75
CA GLU A 533 -23.02 -12.07 1.63
C GLU A 533 -24.51 -12.40 1.51
N ASN A 534 -24.81 -13.57 0.95
CA ASN A 534 -26.17 -14.06 0.74
C ASN A 534 -26.68 -14.95 1.88
N ASP A 535 -25.79 -15.38 2.79
CA ASP A 535 -26.14 -16.15 3.98
C ASP A 535 -26.64 -15.28 5.15
N ASN A 536 -27.72 -15.72 5.79
CA ASN A 536 -28.39 -14.98 6.86
C ASN A 536 -27.58 -14.94 8.16
N GLU A 537 -26.87 -16.02 8.49
CA GLU A 537 -26.03 -16.10 9.70
C GLU A 537 -24.75 -15.26 9.54
N TRP A 538 -24.08 -15.36 8.39
CA TRP A 538 -22.93 -14.52 8.06
C TRP A 538 -23.27 -13.03 8.02
N THR A 539 -24.45 -12.66 7.55
CA THR A 539 -24.92 -11.28 7.56
C THR A 539 -25.20 -10.76 8.98
N LYS A 540 -25.75 -11.59 9.88
CA LYS A 540 -25.90 -11.24 11.30
C LYS A 540 -24.55 -11.08 12.00
N ALA A 541 -23.62 -12.01 11.76
CA ALA A 541 -22.25 -11.97 12.27
C ALA A 541 -21.51 -10.69 11.85
N LYS A 542 -21.62 -10.32 10.57
CA LYS A 542 -21.06 -9.09 10.00
C LYS A 542 -21.64 -7.83 10.65
N ARG A 543 -22.97 -7.78 10.86
CA ARG A 543 -23.63 -6.66 11.56
C ARG A 543 -23.13 -6.54 13.00
N ARG A 544 -23.11 -7.66 13.74
CA ARG A 544 -22.62 -7.70 15.12
C ARG A 544 -21.17 -7.22 15.24
N TRP A 545 -20.29 -7.67 14.34
CA TRP A 545 -18.90 -7.20 14.32
C TRP A 545 -18.81 -5.70 13.99
N LYS A 546 -19.66 -5.18 13.09
CA LYS A 546 -19.68 -3.75 12.74
C LYS A 546 -20.20 -2.88 13.88
N ASP A 547 -21.14 -3.37 14.68
CA ASP A 547 -21.62 -2.70 15.89
C ASP A 547 -20.50 -2.60 16.94
N ASP A 548 -19.66 -3.64 17.06
CA ASP A 548 -18.48 -3.66 17.94
C ASP A 548 -17.28 -2.84 17.41
N ASN A 549 -17.24 -2.54 16.09
CA ASN A 549 -16.14 -1.85 15.40
C ASN A 549 -16.67 -0.72 14.48
N PRO A 550 -17.27 0.34 15.05
CA PRO A 550 -17.96 1.38 14.29
C PRO A 550 -17.03 2.20 13.37
N ASP A 551 -15.75 2.31 13.74
CA ASP A 551 -14.68 3.03 13.05
C ASP A 551 -14.03 2.23 11.90
N GLN A 552 -14.24 0.91 11.81
CA GLN A 552 -13.60 0.07 10.79
C GLN A 552 -14.47 -0.17 9.55
N ASN A 553 -13.88 -0.14 8.37
CA ASN A 553 -14.60 -0.34 7.11
C ASN A 553 -14.68 -1.82 6.70
N ILE A 554 -15.90 -2.34 6.53
CA ILE A 554 -16.15 -3.72 6.09
C ILE A 554 -15.50 -4.00 4.73
N LYS A 555 -15.48 -3.02 3.83
CA LYS A 555 -14.94 -3.17 2.47
C LYS A 555 -13.45 -3.53 2.49
N ASP A 556 -12.69 -2.94 3.41
CA ASP A 556 -11.24 -3.15 3.53
C ASP A 556 -10.94 -4.59 3.98
N TRP A 557 -11.75 -5.13 4.91
CA TRP A 557 -11.63 -6.51 5.37
C TRP A 557 -12.04 -7.53 4.31
N LYS A 558 -13.07 -7.23 3.51
CA LYS A 558 -13.44 -8.04 2.35
C LYS A 558 -12.31 -8.09 1.33
N GLN A 559 -11.73 -6.94 1.02
CA GLN A 559 -10.62 -6.83 0.07
C GLN A 559 -9.39 -7.57 0.61
N ALA A 560 -9.05 -7.40 1.89
CA ALA A 560 -7.97 -8.14 2.53
C ALA A 560 -8.16 -9.66 2.43
N TYR A 561 -9.38 -10.17 2.61
CA TYR A 561 -9.70 -11.59 2.47
C TYR A 561 -9.54 -12.10 1.03
N VAL A 562 -10.06 -11.35 0.04
CA VAL A 562 -9.94 -11.71 -1.39
C VAL A 562 -8.49 -11.67 -1.87
N THR A 563 -7.72 -10.68 -1.42
CA THR A 563 -6.28 -10.55 -1.73
C THR A 563 -5.39 -11.49 -0.89
N GLY A 564 -5.97 -12.28 0.02
CA GLY A 564 -5.23 -13.24 0.83
C GLY A 564 -4.37 -12.65 1.95
N LYS A 565 -4.50 -11.36 2.25
CA LYS A 565 -3.82 -10.71 3.38
C LYS A 565 -4.30 -11.23 4.74
N ILE A 566 -5.49 -11.83 4.77
CA ILE A 566 -6.05 -12.51 5.95
C ILE A 566 -6.64 -13.86 5.52
N SER A 567 -6.48 -14.86 6.37
CA SER A 567 -7.05 -16.20 6.15
C SER A 567 -8.57 -16.19 6.27
N ASP A 568 -9.11 -15.46 7.25
CA ASP A 568 -10.51 -15.52 7.67
C ASP A 568 -11.08 -14.11 7.87
N LEU A 569 -12.38 -13.95 7.63
CA LEU A 569 -13.08 -12.69 7.90
C LEU A 569 -13.21 -12.47 9.42
N PRO A 570 -13.03 -11.23 9.92
CA PRO A 570 -13.07 -10.93 11.36
C PRO A 570 -14.37 -11.32 12.08
N TRP A 571 -15.48 -11.38 11.34
CA TRP A 571 -16.79 -11.76 11.86
C TRP A 571 -17.11 -13.25 11.73
N ALA A 572 -16.26 -14.06 11.09
CA ALA A 572 -16.44 -15.52 10.97
C ALA A 572 -16.63 -16.19 12.34
N ARG A 573 -15.96 -15.68 13.38
CA ARG A 573 -16.06 -16.16 14.77
C ARG A 573 -17.45 -16.02 15.41
N PHE A 574 -18.36 -15.27 14.79
CA PHE A 574 -19.71 -15.04 15.30
C PHE A 574 -20.78 -15.90 14.61
N VAL A 575 -20.39 -16.77 13.68
CA VAL A 575 -21.28 -17.74 13.04
C VAL A 575 -21.42 -18.95 13.97
N GLU A 576 -22.65 -19.28 14.39
CA GLU A 576 -22.91 -20.27 15.46
C GLU A 576 -22.87 -21.73 14.95
N ASP A 577 -22.96 -21.96 13.64
CA ASP A 577 -22.98 -23.31 13.06
C ASP A 577 -21.58 -23.76 12.62
N LYS A 578 -20.94 -24.62 13.46
CA LYS A 578 -19.55 -25.05 13.26
C LYS A 578 -19.34 -26.00 12.08
N GLU A 579 -20.34 -26.79 11.69
CA GLU A 579 -20.22 -27.76 10.58
C GLU A 579 -20.12 -27.04 9.22
N VAL A 580 -20.86 -25.94 9.02
CA VAL A 580 -20.77 -25.10 7.82
C VAL A 580 -19.41 -24.40 7.74
N LEU A 581 -18.91 -23.92 8.88
CA LEU A 581 -17.63 -23.21 8.97
C LEU A 581 -16.44 -24.13 8.63
N GLU A 582 -16.42 -25.37 9.13
CA GLU A 582 -15.31 -26.30 8.89
C GLU A 582 -15.27 -26.80 7.43
N GLU A 583 -16.42 -27.08 6.81
CA GLU A 583 -16.51 -27.59 5.43
C GLU A 583 -16.22 -26.51 4.35
N GLU A 584 -16.46 -25.23 4.67
CA GLU A 584 -16.13 -24.09 3.78
C GLU A 584 -14.68 -23.62 3.94
N LEU A 585 -14.13 -23.66 5.16
CA LEU A 585 -12.74 -23.30 5.42
C LEU A 585 -11.74 -24.37 4.95
N ASP A 586 -12.10 -25.66 4.99
CA ASP A 586 -11.23 -26.74 4.51
C ASP A 586 -11.04 -26.77 2.99
N ARG A 587 -11.98 -26.18 2.22
CA ARG A 587 -11.85 -26.09 0.75
C ARG A 587 -10.78 -25.12 0.27
N ILE A 588 -10.37 -24.15 1.10
CA ILE A 588 -9.46 -23.05 0.70
C ILE A 588 -8.17 -23.03 1.54
N ARG A 589 -8.05 -23.88 2.57
CA ARG A 589 -6.80 -24.02 3.33
C ARG A 589 -5.69 -24.58 2.41
N PRO A 590 -4.55 -23.87 2.24
CA PRO A 590 -3.37 -24.48 1.65
C PRO A 590 -2.95 -25.69 2.48
N ASP A 591 -2.46 -26.75 1.84
CA ASP A 591 -1.89 -27.90 2.53
C ASP A 591 -0.63 -27.45 3.31
N MET A 592 -0.82 -27.14 4.60
CA MET A 592 0.26 -26.75 5.51
C MET A 592 0.92 -27.98 6.16
N THR A 593 1.01 -29.13 5.47
CA THR A 593 1.81 -30.27 5.94
C THR A 593 3.30 -30.16 5.58
N GLU A 594 3.94 -29.06 6.01
CA GLU A 594 5.29 -29.14 6.56
C GLU A 594 5.27 -28.49 7.94
N VAL A 595 5.12 -29.34 8.96
CA VAL A 595 5.33 -28.98 10.35
C VAL A 595 6.82 -28.69 10.53
N ILE A 596 7.21 -27.42 10.45
CA ILE A 596 8.40 -26.93 11.13
C ILE A 596 7.93 -26.50 12.52
N GLU A 597 8.28 -27.31 13.52
CA GLU A 597 8.01 -27.01 14.92
C GLU A 597 8.53 -25.61 15.30
N PRO A 598 7.84 -24.87 16.19
CA PRO A 598 8.25 -23.54 16.57
C PRO A 598 9.47 -23.63 17.50
N GLU A 599 10.68 -23.57 16.95
CA GLU A 599 11.84 -23.20 17.76
C GLU A 599 11.73 -21.71 18.11
N GLY A 600 11.68 -21.46 19.42
CA GLY A 600 11.54 -20.14 20.00
C GLY A 600 12.57 -19.14 19.47
N TYR A 601 12.11 -17.90 19.40
CA TYR A 601 12.88 -16.69 19.11
C TYR A 601 14.33 -16.77 19.60
N ARG A 602 15.28 -16.79 18.66
CA ARG A 602 16.71 -16.59 18.90
C ARG A 602 17.14 -15.25 18.36
N GLN A 603 17.44 -14.33 19.28
CA GLN A 603 18.09 -13.06 18.99
C GLN A 603 19.47 -13.33 18.34
N ASN A 604 19.75 -12.69 17.20
CA ASN A 604 20.99 -12.75 16.38
C ASN A 604 21.07 -13.80 15.24
N GLY A 605 19.96 -14.13 14.58
CA GLY A 605 19.96 -15.02 13.40
C GLY A 605 20.63 -14.48 12.12
N GLU A 606 20.87 -13.17 12.03
CA GLU A 606 21.42 -12.53 10.82
C GLU A 606 22.81 -11.93 11.02
N GLN A 607 23.77 -12.73 11.50
CA GLN A 607 25.18 -12.31 11.53
C GLN A 607 26.04 -13.30 10.77
N GLY A 608 26.39 -12.94 9.52
CA GLY A 608 27.33 -13.69 8.70
C GLY A 608 28.74 -13.74 9.28
N GLU A 609 29.56 -14.67 8.79
CA GLU A 609 30.91 -14.99 9.32
C GLU A 609 31.89 -13.80 9.37
N ASN A 610 31.58 -12.68 8.72
CA ASN A 610 32.39 -11.45 8.72
C ASN A 610 31.90 -10.33 9.66
N SER A 611 30.90 -10.59 10.52
CA SER A 611 30.39 -9.62 11.50
C SER A 611 31.46 -9.18 12.51
N VAL A 612 31.54 -7.87 12.76
CA VAL A 612 32.45 -7.20 13.69
C VAL A 612 32.38 -7.79 15.11
N TRP A 613 31.23 -8.35 15.50
CA TRP A 613 31.03 -9.03 16.78
C TRP A 613 31.92 -10.27 16.98
N ASN A 614 32.23 -11.02 15.92
CA ASN A 614 33.10 -12.20 16.01
C ASN A 614 34.59 -11.82 16.15
N LYS A 615 34.99 -10.59 15.78
CA LYS A 615 36.35 -10.09 16.00
C LYS A 615 36.59 -9.57 17.41
N ILE A 616 35.53 -9.21 18.13
CA ILE A 616 35.64 -8.71 19.52
C ILE A 616 35.68 -9.88 20.51
N ARG A 617 35.02 -11.00 20.22
CA ARG A 617 35.00 -12.19 21.10
C ARG A 617 36.30 -13.00 21.14
N ASN A 618 37.23 -12.76 20.20
CA ASN A 618 38.45 -13.57 20.06
C ASN A 618 39.70 -12.96 20.73
N LYS A 619 39.54 -11.99 21.63
CA LYS A 619 40.64 -11.43 22.43
C LYS A 619 40.59 -11.75 23.94
N ASP A 620 39.55 -12.44 24.41
CA ASP A 620 39.43 -12.86 25.82
C ASP A 620 39.36 -14.39 25.96
N LYS A 621 40.38 -15.09 25.46
CA LYS A 621 40.80 -16.40 25.96
C LYS A 621 42.32 -16.52 25.96
#